data_AF-A0A8X8B5R8-F1
#
_entry.id   AF-A0A8X8B5R8-F1
#
_cell.length_a   1.000
_cell.length_b   1.000
_cell.length_c   1.000
_cell.angle_alpha   90.00
_cell.angle_beta   90.00
_cell.angle_gamma   90.00
#
_symmetry.space_group_name_H-M   'P 1'
#
loop_
_entity.id
_entity.type
_entity.pdbx_description
1 polymer ?
#
loop_
_entity_poly.entity_id
_entity_poly.type
_entity_poly.pdbx_seq_one_letter_code
_entity_poly.pdbx_strand_id
1 'polypeptide(L)'
;MFLSFVIWFKVLSEENQRDIVEFCKKEGLVLLADEVYQENVYVPDKKYHSLARSLEYGEKDIALVSFQSVSKGYYGECGKRGGYMEVTGFTSDVREEIYKVASANLCSNISGQILASLVMSPPKPGEDSYDSYMVERDGILSSMAKRAKVSQEIALTLGRQCFQSLFVYVHKHHLESVTCYRAEGAMYLFPRTNLPR
;
A
#
# COMPACT_ATOMS: atom_id res chain seq x y z
N MET A 1 6.66 -6.90 -21.34
CA MET A 1 6.67 -5.54 -20.77
C MET A 1 5.97 -5.60 -19.41
N PHE A 2 6.47 -4.90 -18.38
CA PHE A 2 5.96 -5.00 -16.99
C PHE A 2 5.15 -3.76 -16.64
N LEU A 3 4.00 -3.93 -15.97
CA LEU A 3 3.26 -2.84 -15.36
C LEU A 3 3.26 -3.04 -13.84
N SER A 4 3.82 -2.07 -13.12
CA SER A 4 3.87 -2.07 -11.66
C SER A 4 2.91 -1.00 -11.14
N PHE A 5 1.96 -1.39 -10.29
CA PHE A 5 1.13 -0.45 -9.55
C PHE A 5 1.70 -0.30 -8.14
N VAL A 6 2.20 0.89 -7.84
CA VAL A 6 2.53 1.30 -6.48
C VAL A 6 1.65 2.48 -6.14
N ILE A 7 0.58 2.23 -5.37
CA ILE A 7 -0.37 3.27 -5.00
C ILE A 7 -0.12 3.66 -3.55
N TRP A 8 0.69 4.69 -3.40
CA TRP A 8 1.25 5.11 -2.11
C TRP A 8 0.26 5.82 -1.17
N PHE A 9 -0.94 6.21 -1.62
CA PHE A 9 -1.90 6.99 -0.81
C PHE A 9 -3.38 6.84 -1.20
N LYS A 10 -3.69 6.22 -2.34
CA LYS A 10 -5.05 5.91 -2.79
C LYS A 10 -5.34 4.42 -2.64
N VAL A 11 -6.59 4.08 -2.37
CA VAL A 11 -7.08 2.70 -2.38
C VAL A 11 -7.91 2.55 -3.65
N LEU A 12 -7.55 1.57 -4.50
CA LEU A 12 -8.29 1.31 -5.73
C LEU A 12 -9.67 0.73 -5.41
N SER A 13 -10.68 1.17 -6.17
CA SER A 13 -11.95 0.45 -6.25
C SER A 13 -11.77 -0.86 -7.02
N GLU A 14 -12.65 -1.81 -6.77
CA GLU A 14 -12.67 -3.09 -7.48
C GLU A 14 -12.87 -2.91 -8.99
N GLU A 15 -13.72 -1.94 -9.40
CA GLU A 15 -13.92 -1.58 -10.81
C GLU A 15 -12.60 -1.14 -11.48
N ASN A 16 -11.86 -0.23 -10.84
CA ASN A 16 -10.56 0.19 -11.36
C ASN A 16 -9.55 -0.96 -11.40
N GLN A 17 -9.58 -1.87 -10.42
CA GLN A 17 -8.74 -3.07 -10.44
C GLN A 17 -9.07 -3.98 -11.63
N ARG A 18 -10.36 -4.17 -11.94
CA ARG A 18 -10.82 -4.92 -13.12
C ARG A 18 -10.32 -4.30 -14.42
N ASP A 19 -10.48 -2.98 -14.57
CA ASP A 19 -10.00 -2.26 -15.76
C ASP A 19 -8.49 -2.43 -15.96
N ILE A 20 -7.72 -2.36 -14.88
CA ILE A 20 -6.27 -2.57 -14.89
C ILE A 20 -5.92 -3.99 -15.36
N VAL A 21 -6.63 -5.00 -14.84
CA VAL A 21 -6.36 -6.39 -15.22
C VAL A 21 -6.73 -6.63 -16.68
N GLU A 22 -7.89 -6.16 -17.14
CA GLU A 22 -8.30 -6.28 -18.54
C GLU A 22 -7.32 -5.57 -19.48
N PHE A 23 -6.81 -4.40 -19.09
CA PHE A 23 -5.75 -3.71 -19.82
C PHE A 23 -4.48 -4.56 -19.92
N CYS A 24 -3.99 -5.10 -18.79
CA CYS A 24 -2.80 -5.95 -18.78
C CYS A 24 -3.00 -7.21 -19.65
N LYS A 25 -4.18 -7.83 -19.59
CA LYS A 25 -4.52 -9.00 -20.39
C LYS A 25 -4.50 -8.70 -21.88
N LYS A 26 -5.13 -7.59 -22.29
CA LYS A 26 -5.18 -7.14 -23.68
C LYS A 26 -3.80 -6.82 -24.25
N GLU A 27 -2.95 -6.18 -23.45
CA GLU A 27 -1.62 -5.72 -23.87
C GLU A 27 -0.51 -6.75 -23.61
N GLY A 28 -0.84 -7.94 -23.07
CA GLY A 28 0.14 -8.98 -22.76
C GLY A 28 1.17 -8.56 -21.70
N LEU A 29 0.73 -7.82 -20.68
CA LEU A 29 1.57 -7.30 -19.61
C LEU A 29 1.55 -8.20 -18.38
N VAL A 30 2.72 -8.35 -17.76
CA VAL A 30 2.81 -8.89 -16.41
C VAL A 30 2.40 -7.81 -15.42
N LEU A 31 1.46 -8.16 -14.53
CA LEU A 31 0.99 -7.29 -13.47
C LEU A 31 1.78 -7.55 -12.18
N LEU A 32 2.45 -6.51 -11.68
CA LEU A 32 3.15 -6.53 -10.40
C LEU A 32 2.34 -5.70 -9.40
N ALA A 33 1.65 -6.37 -8.47
CA ALA A 33 0.79 -5.76 -7.47
C ALA A 33 1.56 -5.59 -6.14
N ASP A 34 2.02 -4.37 -5.85
CA ASP A 34 2.67 -4.04 -4.57
C ASP A 34 1.61 -3.70 -3.52
N GLU A 35 1.20 -4.70 -2.73
CA GLU A 35 0.08 -4.64 -1.79
C GLU A 35 0.54 -4.51 -0.32
N VAL A 36 1.75 -3.99 -0.09
CA VAL A 36 2.38 -3.93 1.26
C VAL A 36 1.63 -3.07 2.28
N TYR A 37 0.74 -2.18 1.83
CA TYR A 37 -0.07 -1.29 2.68
C TYR A 37 -1.53 -1.75 2.82
N GLN A 38 -1.83 -3.03 2.52
CA GLN A 38 -3.20 -3.55 2.52
C GLN A 38 -4.00 -3.33 3.82
N GLU A 39 -3.34 -3.35 4.98
CA GLU A 39 -3.97 -3.10 6.28
C GLU A 39 -4.13 -1.61 6.62
N ASN A 40 -3.47 -0.71 5.88
CA ASN A 40 -3.52 0.73 6.12
C ASN A 40 -4.60 1.38 5.26
N VAL A 41 -5.87 1.17 5.59
CA VAL A 41 -7.01 1.85 4.95
C VAL A 41 -7.72 2.72 5.98
N TYR A 42 -7.84 4.01 5.71
CA TYR A 42 -8.35 4.99 6.68
C TYR A 42 -9.75 5.52 6.36
N VAL A 43 -10.21 5.32 5.12
CA VAL A 43 -11.47 5.88 4.65
C VAL A 43 -12.60 4.85 4.78
N PRO A 44 -13.75 5.22 5.36
CA PRO A 44 -14.82 4.27 5.63
C PRO A 44 -15.52 3.78 4.36
N ASP A 45 -15.43 4.55 3.28
CA ASP A 45 -16.04 4.29 1.97
C ASP A 45 -15.24 3.35 1.08
N LYS A 46 -14.04 2.91 1.50
CA LYS A 46 -13.24 1.95 0.74
C LYS A 46 -12.75 0.81 1.60
N LYS A 47 -12.51 -0.32 0.94
CA LYS A 47 -11.86 -1.49 1.51
C LYS A 47 -10.72 -1.91 0.58
N TYR A 48 -9.70 -2.53 1.16
CA TYR A 48 -8.69 -3.19 0.35
C TYR A 48 -9.27 -4.49 -0.23
N HIS A 49 -8.96 -4.72 -1.50
CA HIS A 49 -9.27 -5.95 -2.23
C HIS A 49 -7.95 -6.41 -2.86
N SER A 50 -7.51 -7.63 -2.54
CA SER A 50 -6.29 -8.18 -3.14
C SER A 50 -6.53 -8.53 -4.59
N LEU A 51 -5.71 -8.02 -5.51
CA LEU A 51 -5.79 -8.31 -6.95
C LEU A 51 -5.71 -9.81 -7.24
N ALA A 52 -4.97 -10.57 -6.44
CA ALA A 52 -4.84 -12.02 -6.59
C ALA A 52 -6.11 -12.78 -6.18
N ARG A 53 -6.93 -12.23 -5.27
CA ARG A 53 -8.10 -12.93 -4.70
C ARG A 53 -9.44 -12.35 -5.10
N SER A 54 -9.53 -11.06 -5.39
CA SER A 54 -10.81 -10.36 -5.57
C SER A 54 -11.48 -10.60 -6.91
N LEU A 55 -10.73 -11.08 -7.91
CA LEU A 55 -11.20 -11.06 -9.29
C LEU A 55 -11.43 -12.45 -9.90
N GLU A 56 -11.31 -13.52 -9.10
CA GLU A 56 -11.47 -14.93 -9.54
C GLU A 56 -10.66 -15.30 -10.79
N TYR A 57 -9.63 -14.51 -11.12
CA TYR A 57 -8.78 -14.78 -12.27
C TYR A 57 -7.97 -16.05 -12.00
N GLY A 58 -8.20 -17.06 -12.84
CA GLY A 58 -7.52 -18.33 -12.72
C GLY A 58 -6.06 -18.23 -13.14
N GLU A 59 -5.30 -19.31 -12.91
CA GLU A 59 -3.90 -19.45 -13.36
C GLU A 59 -3.69 -19.27 -14.88
N LYS A 60 -4.74 -19.10 -15.68
CA LYS A 60 -4.66 -18.93 -17.13
C LYS A 60 -5.03 -17.53 -17.61
N ASP A 61 -5.48 -16.64 -16.72
CA ASP A 61 -6.08 -15.37 -17.11
C ASP A 61 -5.08 -14.22 -17.23
N ILE A 62 -4.13 -14.13 -16.30
CA ILE A 62 -3.13 -13.07 -16.26
C ILE A 62 -1.87 -13.51 -15.50
N ALA A 63 -0.69 -13.16 -16.03
CA ALA A 63 0.57 -13.27 -15.32
C ALA A 63 0.65 -12.18 -14.23
N LEU A 64 0.48 -12.59 -12.97
CA LEU A 64 0.37 -11.70 -11.81
C LEU A 64 1.38 -12.11 -10.73
N VAL A 65 2.05 -11.12 -10.15
CA VAL A 65 2.83 -11.26 -8.92
C VAL A 65 2.31 -10.27 -7.89
N SER A 66 1.74 -10.77 -6.79
CA SER A 66 1.34 -9.94 -5.65
C SER A 66 2.41 -9.96 -4.56
N PHE A 67 2.75 -8.80 -3.98
CA PHE A 67 3.76 -8.64 -2.95
C PHE A 67 3.13 -8.20 -1.63
N GLN A 68 3.59 -8.81 -0.54
CA GLN A 68 3.23 -8.43 0.82
C GLN A 68 4.47 -8.44 1.72
N SER A 69 4.48 -7.54 2.72
CA SER A 69 5.61 -7.37 3.64
C SER A 69 5.14 -7.16 5.07
N VAL A 70 5.93 -7.67 6.02
CA VAL A 70 5.76 -7.41 7.46
C VAL A 70 6.31 -6.05 7.90
N SER A 71 6.74 -5.20 6.96
CA SER A 71 7.43 -3.94 7.29
C SER A 71 6.49 -2.77 7.53
N LYS A 72 5.26 -2.81 6.99
CA LYS A 72 4.29 -1.70 6.98
C LYS A 72 3.11 -2.03 7.91
N GLY A 73 1.91 -1.51 7.72
CA GLY A 73 0.78 -1.92 8.58
C GLY A 73 0.88 -1.46 10.03
N TYR A 74 0.00 -2.04 10.86
CA TYR A 74 0.08 -1.93 12.31
C TYR A 74 1.19 -2.81 12.90
N TYR A 75 1.72 -3.75 12.13
CA TYR A 75 2.84 -4.61 12.54
C TYR A 75 4.17 -3.85 12.53
N GLY A 76 4.53 -3.14 11.45
CA GLY A 76 5.66 -2.18 11.45
C GLY A 76 7.07 -2.77 11.65
N GLU A 77 7.25 -4.08 11.44
CA GLU A 77 8.44 -4.85 11.81
C GLU A 77 9.54 -4.83 10.72
N CYS A 78 9.88 -3.64 10.22
CA CYS A 78 10.75 -3.47 9.05
C CYS A 78 12.17 -4.07 9.22
N GLY A 79 12.69 -4.11 10.44
CA GLY A 79 13.98 -4.70 10.77
C GLY A 79 14.02 -6.23 10.66
N LYS A 80 12.85 -6.89 10.67
CA LYS A 80 12.74 -8.35 10.56
C LYS A 80 12.86 -8.87 9.13
N ARG A 81 12.77 -7.96 8.15
CA ARG A 81 12.98 -8.25 6.71
C ARG A 81 12.15 -9.46 6.24
N GLY A 82 10.89 -9.51 6.64
CA GLY A 82 9.92 -10.55 6.26
C GLY A 82 8.92 -10.09 5.19
N GLY A 83 8.44 -11.04 4.41
CA GLY A 83 7.46 -10.81 3.35
C GLY A 83 7.34 -12.04 2.46
N TYR A 84 6.40 -12.00 1.53
CA TYR A 84 6.21 -13.03 0.51
C TYR A 84 5.73 -12.41 -0.79
N MET A 85 5.80 -13.21 -1.85
CA MET A 85 5.12 -12.93 -3.10
C MET A 85 4.27 -14.14 -3.52
N GLU A 86 3.11 -13.88 -4.11
CA GLU A 86 2.24 -14.88 -4.71
C GLU A 86 2.34 -14.77 -6.23
N VAL A 87 2.64 -15.88 -6.91
CA VAL A 87 2.93 -15.93 -8.36
C VAL A 87 1.89 -16.79 -9.07
N THR A 88 1.04 -16.17 -9.88
CA THR A 88 -0.04 -16.82 -10.64
C THR A 88 0.04 -16.46 -12.12
N GLY A 89 -0.48 -17.31 -13.01
CA GLY A 89 -0.49 -17.01 -14.44
C GLY A 89 0.79 -17.29 -15.22
N PHE A 90 1.79 -17.91 -14.60
CA PHE A 90 3.07 -18.24 -15.23
C PHE A 90 3.16 -19.74 -15.53
N THR A 91 3.81 -20.08 -16.64
CA THR A 91 4.11 -21.48 -17.00
C THR A 91 5.09 -22.10 -15.99
N SER A 92 5.16 -23.43 -15.97
CA SER A 92 6.14 -24.19 -15.17
C SER A 92 7.57 -23.68 -15.37
N ASP A 93 7.96 -23.47 -16.63
CA ASP A 93 9.32 -23.11 -16.99
C ASP A 93 9.71 -21.73 -16.44
N VAL A 94 8.77 -20.77 -16.47
CA VAL A 94 8.99 -19.44 -15.88
C VAL A 94 9.02 -19.52 -14.35
N ARG A 95 8.16 -20.35 -13.74
CA ARG A 95 8.18 -20.59 -12.29
C ARG A 95 9.50 -21.22 -11.84
N GLU A 96 10.08 -22.12 -12.62
CA GLU A 96 11.40 -22.72 -12.37
C GLU A 96 12.53 -21.69 -12.43
N GLU A 97 12.52 -20.79 -13.41
CA GLU A 97 13.52 -19.71 -13.48
C GLU A 97 13.37 -18.72 -12.30
N ILE A 98 12.14 -18.40 -11.88
CA ILE A 98 11.89 -17.61 -10.66
C ILE A 98 12.47 -18.33 -9.43
N TYR A 99 12.21 -19.63 -9.28
CA TYR A 99 12.72 -20.44 -8.19
C TYR A 99 14.25 -20.49 -8.19
N LYS A 100 14.86 -20.68 -9.35
CA LYS A 100 16.32 -20.67 -9.53
C LYS A 100 16.94 -19.35 -9.08
N VAL A 101 16.37 -18.21 -9.48
CA VAL A 101 16.82 -16.89 -9.02
C VAL A 101 16.65 -16.73 -7.51
N ALA A 102 15.51 -17.16 -6.94
CA ALA A 102 15.27 -17.09 -5.50
C ALA A 102 16.25 -17.96 -4.70
N SER A 103 16.60 -19.14 -5.22
CA SER A 103 17.51 -20.10 -4.59
C SER A 103 18.98 -19.66 -4.59
N ALA A 104 19.35 -18.67 -5.42
CA ALA A 104 20.72 -18.15 -5.47
C ALA A 104 21.18 -17.56 -4.13
N ASN A 105 20.24 -17.08 -3.31
CA ASN A 105 20.50 -16.56 -1.96
C ASN A 105 20.19 -17.59 -0.86
N LEU A 106 20.08 -18.88 -1.19
CA LEU A 106 19.66 -20.00 -0.33
C LEU A 106 18.21 -19.87 0.16
N CYS A 107 17.94 -18.94 1.08
CA CYS A 107 16.62 -18.65 1.62
C CYS A 107 16.58 -17.28 2.30
N SER A 108 15.36 -16.78 2.56
CA SER A 108 15.17 -15.60 3.40
C SER A 108 15.40 -15.93 4.88
N ASN A 109 15.64 -14.91 5.70
CA ASN A 109 15.91 -15.12 7.13
C ASN A 109 14.69 -15.75 7.85
N ILE A 110 14.95 -16.73 8.71
CA ILE A 110 13.90 -17.52 9.39
C ILE A 110 13.00 -16.65 10.27
N SER A 111 13.55 -15.65 10.96
CA SER A 111 12.74 -14.75 11.79
C SER A 111 11.68 -13.99 10.98
N GLY A 112 12.04 -13.55 9.77
CA GLY A 112 11.14 -12.89 8.84
C GLY A 112 10.08 -13.84 8.27
N GLN A 113 10.44 -15.11 8.03
CA GLN A 113 9.48 -16.14 7.59
C GLN A 113 8.44 -16.45 8.69
N ILE A 114 8.89 -16.67 9.94
CA ILE A 114 8.00 -16.90 11.09
C ILE A 114 7.07 -15.71 11.26
N LEU A 115 7.61 -14.50 11.22
CA LEU A 115 6.79 -13.31 11.38
C LEU A 115 5.77 -13.13 10.25
N ALA A 116 6.15 -13.42 9.00
CA ALA A 116 5.21 -13.40 7.88
C ALA A 116 4.04 -14.36 8.11
N SER A 117 4.32 -15.57 8.63
CA SER A 117 3.27 -16.52 9.00
C SER A 117 2.36 -15.98 10.11
N LEU A 118 2.91 -15.33 11.15
CA LEU A 118 2.12 -14.77 12.24
C LEU A 118 1.22 -13.61 11.77
N VAL A 119 1.73 -12.72 10.91
CA VAL A 119 0.93 -11.62 10.36
C VAL A 119 -0.21 -12.15 9.48
N MET A 120 0.02 -13.24 8.71
CA MET A 120 -1.01 -13.85 7.87
C MET A 120 -1.97 -14.79 8.63
N SER A 121 -1.68 -15.10 9.89
CA SER A 121 -2.50 -15.96 10.75
C SER A 121 -2.59 -15.35 12.15
N PRO A 122 -3.26 -14.20 12.29
CA PRO A 122 -3.42 -13.53 13.57
C PRO A 122 -4.31 -14.36 14.52
N PRO A 123 -4.32 -14.04 15.83
CA PRO A 123 -5.21 -14.69 16.78
C PRO A 123 -6.66 -14.67 16.34
N LYS A 124 -7.40 -15.73 16.65
CA LYS A 124 -8.81 -15.91 16.27
C LYS A 124 -9.75 -15.66 17.46
N PRO A 125 -11.02 -15.29 17.22
CA PRO A 125 -12.01 -15.17 18.28
C PRO A 125 -12.06 -16.43 19.15
N GLY A 126 -11.90 -16.27 20.46
CA GLY A 126 -11.87 -17.37 21.44
C GLY A 126 -10.46 -17.81 21.86
N GLU A 127 -9.40 -17.29 21.24
CA GLU A 127 -8.02 -17.48 21.70
C GLU A 127 -7.64 -16.42 22.75
N ASP A 128 -6.80 -16.79 23.71
CA ASP A 128 -6.46 -15.97 24.89
C ASP A 128 -5.95 -14.56 24.57
N SER A 129 -5.19 -14.41 23.48
CA SER A 129 -4.57 -13.15 23.07
C SER A 129 -5.40 -12.32 22.09
N TYR A 130 -6.58 -12.82 21.67
CA TYR A 130 -7.40 -12.17 20.64
C TYR A 130 -7.83 -10.76 21.04
N ASP A 131 -8.40 -10.61 22.23
CA ASP A 131 -8.95 -9.33 22.67
C ASP A 131 -7.85 -8.27 22.80
N SER A 132 -6.71 -8.62 23.41
CA SER A 132 -5.55 -7.72 23.51
C SER A 132 -5.01 -7.34 22.13
N TYR A 133 -4.90 -8.32 21.22
CA TYR A 133 -4.42 -8.10 19.86
C TYR A 133 -5.31 -7.12 19.09
N MET A 134 -6.63 -7.28 19.19
CA MET A 134 -7.61 -6.42 18.53
C MET A 134 -7.52 -4.98 19.04
N VAL A 135 -7.42 -4.80 20.37
CA VAL A 135 -7.26 -3.48 20.99
C VAL A 135 -5.99 -2.78 20.50
N GLU A 136 -4.86 -3.48 20.46
CA GLU A 136 -3.59 -2.93 19.98
C GLU A 136 -3.66 -2.57 18.50
N ARG A 137 -4.13 -3.50 17.65
CA ARG A 137 -4.27 -3.31 16.21
C ARG A 137 -5.14 -2.10 15.90
N ASP A 138 -6.34 -2.05 16.46
CA ASP A 138 -7.32 -0.99 16.17
C ASP A 138 -6.86 0.35 16.76
N GLY A 139 -6.17 0.33 17.91
CA GLY A 139 -5.51 1.50 18.48
C GLY A 139 -4.44 2.09 17.57
N ILE A 140 -3.57 1.25 17.00
CA ILE A 140 -2.52 1.68 16.07
C ILE A 140 -3.13 2.25 14.78
N LEU A 141 -4.08 1.53 14.16
CA LEU A 141 -4.72 1.95 12.92
C LEU A 141 -5.51 3.26 13.09
N SER A 142 -6.27 3.40 14.19
CA SER A 142 -6.98 4.64 14.49
C SER A 142 -6.04 5.82 14.74
N SER A 143 -4.90 5.60 15.42
CA SER A 143 -3.85 6.60 15.60
C SER A 143 -3.21 7.02 14.27
N MET A 144 -2.96 6.07 13.36
CA MET A 144 -2.47 6.36 12.01
C MET A 144 -3.50 7.15 11.19
N ALA A 145 -4.78 6.77 11.21
CA ALA A 145 -5.85 7.49 10.52
C ALA A 145 -6.00 8.94 11.04
N LYS A 146 -5.94 9.12 12.36
CA LYS A 146 -5.96 10.45 12.99
C LYS A 146 -4.78 11.31 12.54
N ARG A 147 -3.56 10.75 12.54
CA ARG A 147 -2.36 11.46 12.07
C ARG A 147 -2.45 11.80 10.58
N ALA A 148 -2.98 10.90 9.75
CA ALA A 148 -3.18 11.17 8.33
C ALA A 148 -4.12 12.37 8.11
N LYS A 149 -5.25 12.41 8.84
CA LYS A 149 -6.20 13.52 8.80
C LYS A 149 -5.56 14.84 9.25
N VAL A 150 -4.89 14.85 10.41
CA VAL A 150 -4.22 16.04 10.95
C VAL A 150 -3.14 16.55 9.99
N SER A 151 -2.29 15.66 9.48
CA SER A 151 -1.24 16.04 8.53
C SER A 151 -1.82 16.58 7.22
N GLN A 152 -2.95 16.05 6.75
CA GLN A 152 -3.65 16.57 5.58
C GLN A 152 -4.23 17.97 5.85
N GLU A 153 -4.88 18.17 7.00
CA GLU A 153 -5.39 19.48 7.44
C GLU A 153 -4.26 20.51 7.57
N ILE A 154 -3.12 20.12 8.13
CA ILE A 154 -1.91 20.96 8.22
C ILE A 154 -1.39 21.30 6.83
N ALA A 155 -1.28 20.33 5.91
CA ALA A 155 -0.80 20.58 4.55
C ALA A 155 -1.68 21.61 3.81
N LEU A 156 -3.00 21.52 4.00
CA LEU A 156 -3.97 22.46 3.44
C LEU A 156 -3.93 23.83 4.15
N THR A 157 -3.74 23.84 5.47
CA THR A 157 -3.74 25.07 6.29
C THR A 157 -2.44 25.84 6.17
N LEU A 158 -1.27 25.19 6.19
CA LEU A 158 0.02 25.83 5.93
C LEU A 158 0.10 26.38 4.51
N GLY A 159 -0.52 25.70 3.54
CA GLY A 159 -0.73 26.24 2.20
C GLY A 159 -1.47 27.59 2.20
N ARG A 160 -2.35 27.81 3.17
CA ARG A 160 -3.10 29.06 3.37
C ARG A 160 -2.43 30.04 4.34
N GLN A 161 -1.67 29.58 5.33
CA GLN A 161 -1.10 30.39 6.42
C GLN A 161 0.33 30.87 6.17
N CYS A 162 1.19 30.10 5.47
CA CYS A 162 2.46 30.64 4.95
C CYS A 162 2.23 31.87 4.07
N PHE A 163 1.01 32.03 3.55
CA PHE A 163 0.54 33.21 2.86
C PHE A 163 0.28 34.41 3.80
N GLN A 164 -0.39 34.22 4.93
CA GLN A 164 -0.81 35.34 5.78
C GLN A 164 0.38 36.00 6.51
N SER A 165 1.37 35.22 6.96
CA SER A 165 2.51 35.73 7.75
C SER A 165 3.67 36.27 6.91
N LEU A 166 3.76 35.89 5.63
CA LEU A 166 4.77 36.44 4.70
C LEU A 166 4.29 37.72 3.99
N PHE A 167 3.05 38.14 4.21
CA PHE A 167 2.47 39.36 3.65
C PHE A 167 2.98 40.67 4.27
N VAL A 168 3.82 40.61 5.32
CA VAL A 168 4.55 41.79 5.81
C VAL A 168 5.86 42.02 5.03
N TYR A 169 6.38 41.03 4.29
CA TYR A 169 7.74 41.16 3.72
C TYR A 169 7.87 40.95 2.20
N VAL A 170 6.87 40.42 1.49
CA VAL A 170 7.01 40.19 0.03
C VAL A 170 5.84 40.80 -0.73
N HIS A 171 6.10 41.98 -1.28
CA HIS A 171 5.27 42.62 -2.29
C HIS A 171 5.23 41.73 -3.56
N LYS A 172 4.02 41.45 -4.06
CA LYS A 172 3.68 41.27 -5.49
C LYS A 172 3.74 39.89 -6.17
N HIS A 173 3.73 38.76 -5.46
CA HIS A 173 3.44 37.45 -6.09
C HIS A 173 2.50 36.59 -5.26
N HIS A 174 1.25 36.47 -5.70
CA HIS A 174 0.27 35.53 -5.14
C HIS A 174 0.66 34.09 -5.53
N LEU A 175 1.33 33.31 -4.66
CA LEU A 175 1.53 31.86 -4.88
C LEU A 175 0.23 31.14 -4.50
N GLU A 176 -0.72 31.11 -5.41
CA GLU A 176 -1.98 30.42 -5.20
C GLU A 176 -1.77 28.90 -4.99
N SER A 177 -2.22 28.43 -3.83
CA SER A 177 -2.75 27.09 -3.55
C SER A 177 -1.77 25.90 -3.50
N VAL A 178 -1.35 25.54 -2.28
CA VAL A 178 -0.99 24.14 -1.99
C VAL A 178 -2.29 23.33 -1.92
N THR A 179 -2.37 22.25 -2.69
CA THR A 179 -3.50 21.31 -2.64
C THR A 179 -3.00 19.95 -2.19
N CYS A 180 -3.84 19.13 -1.59
CA CYS A 180 -3.45 17.78 -1.16
C CYS A 180 -4.60 16.81 -1.43
N TYR A 181 -4.28 15.65 -2.00
CA TYR A 181 -5.25 14.58 -2.16
C TYR A 181 -5.67 14.02 -0.79
N ARG A 182 -6.90 13.48 -0.74
CA ARG A 182 -7.37 12.75 0.45
C ARG A 182 -6.44 11.57 0.72
N ALA A 183 -6.01 11.44 1.97
CA ALA A 183 -5.24 10.29 2.43
C ALA A 183 -6.18 9.10 2.62
N GLU A 184 -6.23 8.19 1.65
CA GLU A 184 -7.11 7.02 1.73
C GLU A 184 -6.47 5.86 2.49
N GLY A 185 -5.15 5.77 2.46
CA GLY A 185 -4.39 4.71 3.10
C GLY A 185 -2.89 4.95 3.16
N ALA A 186 -2.14 3.88 3.43
CA ALA A 186 -0.67 3.87 3.57
C ALA A 186 -0.15 4.90 4.60
N MET A 187 1.03 5.50 4.41
CA MET A 187 1.65 6.38 5.42
C MET A 187 2.17 7.71 4.87
N TYR A 188 1.79 8.06 3.63
CA TYR A 188 2.33 9.22 2.94
C TYR A 188 1.23 10.19 2.52
N LEU A 189 1.59 11.48 2.51
CA LEU A 189 0.82 12.53 1.87
C LEU A 189 1.61 13.05 0.67
N PHE A 190 0.89 13.46 -0.36
CA PHE A 190 1.50 14.00 -1.57
C PHE A 190 0.90 15.38 -1.90
N PRO A 191 1.29 16.44 -1.15
CA PRO A 191 0.83 17.79 -1.43
C PRO A 191 1.39 18.28 -2.76
N ARG A 192 0.56 18.94 -3.54
CA ARG A 192 0.92 19.62 -4.78
C ARG A 192 1.10 21.10 -4.50
N THR A 193 2.29 21.60 -4.81
CA THR A 193 2.64 23.03 -4.79
C THR A 193 2.61 23.59 -6.21
N ASN A 194 1.87 24.65 -6.46
CA ASN A 194 1.91 25.37 -7.73
C ASN A 194 3.00 26.42 -7.68
N LEU A 195 4.17 26.11 -8.25
CA LEU A 195 5.29 27.04 -8.34
C LEU A 195 5.02 28.08 -9.44
N PRO A 196 5.38 29.36 -9.24
CA PRO A 196 5.29 30.38 -10.27
C PRO A 196 6.23 30.01 -11.42
N ARG A 197 5.81 30.33 -12.64
CA ARG A 197 6.60 30.14 -13.86
C ARG A 197 7.57 31.29 -14.07
#